data_AF-A0A544UAA5-F1
#
_entry.id   AF-A0A544UAA5-F1
#
_cell.length_a   1.000
_cell.length_b   1.000
_cell.length_c   1.000
_cell.angle_alpha   90.00
_cell.angle_beta   90.00
_cell.angle_gamma   90.00
#
_symmetry.space_group_name_H-M   'P 1'
#
loop_
_entity.id
_entity.type
_entity.pdbx_description
1 polymer ?
#
loop_
_entity_poly.entity_id
_entity_poly.type
_entity_poly.pdbx_seq_one_letter_code
_entity_poly.pdbx_strand_id
1 'polypeptide(L)'
;MFKSKKLFIAMAFSTLLIGGCSKDSSEVKKDDTSKVDDGTAIEEPVKEGAFVAPLTGEAVKEEITQRPIIVTVNNHPKARPQSGIEAADIIYEMLAEGNVTRLLAVYQSELPENVGPVRSARSYFVDLAKGYGAFYVAHGYSPEAKSMLTNNVVDNINGMDYDGTLFKRSKDRVAPHNSYITSESILNGAKKVGASMSYHEKVHEAFYEPDERGKIGNETSRVDIYYGNSEYFHNSYLYDKQSNRYGRQSAGVDTKDMLTGDTLSFSNVLFFEMKHRTIDNEGRQEIDLTSGGNAYVFQNGYMREVKWANIDGIPMAVEESGELVKLVPGKSWVNFVPISPGLQAMVKTQP
;
A
#
# COMPACT_ATOMS: atom_id res chain seq x y z
N MET A 1 -38.73 -53.90 12.91
CA MET A 1 -37.90 -54.77 13.79
C MET A 1 -36.62 -55.10 13.01
N PHE A 2 -35.43 -54.72 13.50
CA PHE A 2 -34.07 -55.07 12.99
C PHE A 2 -33.66 -54.55 11.58
N LYS A 3 -32.62 -53.68 11.47
CA LYS A 3 -31.13 -53.88 11.29
C LYS A 3 -30.71 -54.16 9.81
N SER A 4 -29.85 -53.35 9.13
CA SER A 4 -28.37 -53.17 9.26
C SER A 4 -27.55 -54.41 8.80
N LYS A 5 -26.42 -54.37 8.05
CA LYS A 5 -25.49 -53.33 7.51
C LYS A 5 -24.43 -53.98 6.58
N LYS A 6 -23.79 -53.18 5.69
CA LYS A 6 -22.36 -53.22 5.21
C LYS A 6 -21.77 -54.41 4.40
N LEU A 7 -20.80 -54.05 3.55
CA LEU A 7 -19.84 -54.81 2.73
C LEU A 7 -18.68 -53.82 2.37
N PHE A 8 -17.40 -54.14 2.07
CA PHE A 8 -16.45 -55.20 2.49
C PHE A 8 -15.01 -54.57 2.57
N ILE A 9 -13.93 -55.35 2.72
CA ILE A 9 -12.54 -54.87 2.98
C ILE A 9 -11.45 -55.70 2.24
N ALA A 10 -10.34 -55.05 1.80
CA ALA A 10 -8.96 -55.57 1.53
C ALA A 10 -8.72 -56.63 0.40
N MET A 11 -7.49 -56.92 -0.09
CA MET A 11 -6.17 -56.23 -0.30
C MET A 11 -5.16 -57.25 -0.94
N ALA A 12 -4.04 -56.81 -1.55
CA ALA A 12 -2.67 -57.40 -1.48
C ALA A 12 -1.98 -58.17 -2.67
N PHE A 13 -0.78 -57.65 -3.05
CA PHE A 13 0.51 -58.33 -3.42
C PHE A 13 0.69 -59.21 -4.69
N SER A 14 1.91 -59.54 -5.22
CA SER A 14 3.19 -58.80 -5.46
C SER A 14 4.28 -59.67 -6.18
N THR A 15 4.87 -59.21 -7.30
CA THR A 15 6.31 -59.33 -7.77
C THR A 15 7.09 -60.66 -8.06
N LEU A 16 8.18 -60.53 -8.87
CA LEU A 16 9.40 -61.40 -9.13
C LEU A 16 9.33 -62.35 -10.38
N LEU A 17 10.37 -62.64 -11.22
CA LEU A 17 11.75 -62.13 -11.46
C LEU A 17 12.44 -62.76 -12.75
N ILE A 18 13.59 -62.20 -13.22
CA ILE A 18 14.68 -62.79 -14.11
C ILE A 18 14.30 -63.09 -15.60
N GLY A 19 15.13 -63.01 -16.67
CA GLY A 19 16.53 -62.55 -16.92
C GLY A 19 17.28 -63.41 -17.99
N GLY A 20 18.13 -62.86 -18.89
CA GLY A 20 19.04 -63.64 -19.78
C GLY A 20 19.43 -63.02 -21.16
N CYS A 21 20.64 -63.32 -21.69
CA CYS A 21 21.30 -62.64 -22.84
C CYS A 21 21.49 -63.51 -24.11
N SER A 22 21.82 -62.88 -25.27
CA SER A 22 22.72 -63.48 -26.31
C SER A 22 23.36 -62.44 -27.27
N LYS A 23 24.37 -62.89 -28.04
CA LYS A 23 25.23 -62.16 -29.02
C LYS A 23 24.95 -62.63 -30.47
N ASP A 24 25.11 -61.79 -31.51
CA ASP A 24 26.35 -61.69 -32.35
C ASP A 24 26.21 -60.88 -33.67
N SER A 25 27.32 -60.26 -34.08
CA SER A 25 27.82 -59.89 -35.43
C SER A 25 26.95 -59.40 -36.64
N SER A 26 27.33 -58.21 -37.16
CA SER A 26 27.64 -57.89 -38.59
C SER A 26 26.66 -57.14 -39.55
N GLU A 27 27.28 -56.28 -40.36
CA GLU A 27 26.89 -55.60 -41.63
C GLU A 27 25.92 -54.38 -41.68
N VAL A 28 26.55 -53.19 -41.59
CA VAL A 28 26.52 -52.07 -42.55
C VAL A 28 25.27 -51.84 -43.44
N LYS A 29 24.59 -50.71 -43.21
CA LYS A 29 24.44 -49.62 -44.21
C LYS A 29 23.93 -48.33 -43.58
N LYS A 30 24.52 -47.20 -43.97
CA LYS A 30 23.92 -45.87 -43.78
C LYS A 30 22.85 -45.67 -44.84
N ASP A 31 21.69 -45.16 -44.46
CA ASP A 31 21.21 -43.91 -45.05
C ASP A 31 20.33 -43.14 -44.06
N ASP A 32 20.29 -41.81 -44.19
CA ASP A 32 19.60 -40.91 -43.27
C ASP A 32 18.10 -40.85 -43.56
N THR A 33 17.25 -40.94 -42.54
CA THR A 33 15.91 -40.32 -42.60
C THR A 33 15.35 -40.09 -41.21
N SER A 34 15.18 -38.81 -40.89
CA SER A 34 14.62 -38.33 -39.63
C SER A 34 13.17 -38.77 -39.44
N LYS A 35 12.89 -39.38 -38.29
CA LYS A 35 11.56 -39.32 -37.66
C LYS A 35 11.66 -38.40 -36.47
N VAL A 36 10.89 -37.31 -36.51
CA VAL A 36 10.63 -36.46 -35.35
C VAL A 36 9.78 -37.28 -34.39
N ASP A 37 10.31 -37.56 -33.21
CA ASP A 37 9.54 -38.14 -32.11
C ASP A 37 8.80 -37.02 -31.39
N ASP A 38 7.54 -37.29 -31.02
CA ASP A 38 6.61 -36.31 -30.46
C ASP A 38 6.89 -36.15 -28.96
N GLY A 39 8.00 -35.50 -28.65
CA GLY A 39 8.45 -35.21 -27.30
C GLY A 39 7.56 -34.17 -26.65
N THR A 40 6.48 -34.63 -26.01
CA THR A 40 5.54 -33.83 -25.21
C THR A 40 6.30 -32.82 -24.36
N ALA A 41 6.17 -31.54 -24.70
CA ALA A 41 6.76 -30.46 -23.91
C ALA A 41 6.09 -30.47 -22.53
N ILE A 42 6.84 -30.86 -21.51
CA ILE A 42 6.46 -30.62 -20.13
C ILE A 42 6.56 -29.11 -19.96
N GLU A 43 5.42 -28.41 -19.97
CA GLU A 43 5.37 -27.02 -19.53
C GLU A 43 5.85 -26.99 -18.08
N GLU A 44 7.04 -26.44 -17.84
CA GLU A 44 7.45 -26.11 -16.48
C GLU A 44 6.40 -25.16 -15.90
N PRO A 45 5.92 -25.38 -14.66
CA PRO A 45 4.97 -24.47 -14.05
C PRO A 45 5.62 -23.10 -13.95
N VAL A 46 5.07 -22.13 -14.68
CA VAL A 46 5.48 -20.72 -14.63
C VAL A 46 5.50 -20.31 -13.16
N LYS A 47 6.68 -19.96 -12.64
CA LYS A 47 6.80 -19.42 -11.28
C LYS A 47 5.86 -18.23 -11.15
N GLU A 48 4.85 -18.34 -10.29
CA GLU A 48 4.08 -17.18 -9.84
C GLU A 48 5.04 -16.20 -9.16
N GLY A 49 5.12 -14.97 -9.70
CA GLY A 49 5.96 -13.90 -9.15
C GLY A 49 7.47 -14.11 -9.32
N ALA A 50 8.03 -13.66 -10.44
CA ALA A 50 9.49 -13.57 -10.58
C ALA A 50 10.08 -12.38 -9.80
N PHE A 51 9.25 -11.36 -9.51
CA PHE A 51 9.60 -10.13 -8.83
C PHE A 51 8.58 -9.82 -7.73
N VAL A 52 8.90 -8.85 -6.89
CA VAL A 52 8.05 -8.38 -5.78
C VAL A 52 7.84 -6.87 -5.93
N ALA A 53 6.60 -6.42 -5.79
CA ALA A 53 6.22 -5.01 -5.81
C ALA A 53 6.85 -4.29 -4.59
N PRO A 54 7.79 -3.34 -4.78
CA PRO A 54 8.60 -2.84 -3.69
C PRO A 54 7.82 -2.28 -2.48
N LEU A 55 6.77 -1.47 -2.67
CA LEU A 55 6.03 -0.87 -1.55
C LEU A 55 4.92 -1.74 -0.95
N THR A 56 4.59 -2.88 -1.56
CA THR A 56 3.53 -3.79 -1.05
C THR A 56 4.02 -5.18 -0.70
N GLY A 57 5.17 -5.64 -1.18
CA GLY A 57 5.61 -7.01 -0.99
C GLY A 57 4.79 -8.04 -1.79
N GLU A 58 3.90 -7.61 -2.69
CA GLU A 58 3.08 -8.52 -3.49
C GLU A 58 3.84 -9.06 -4.71
N ALA A 59 3.58 -10.33 -5.04
CA ALA A 59 4.23 -11.03 -6.13
C ALA A 59 3.78 -10.48 -7.50
N VAL A 60 4.73 -10.12 -8.36
CA VAL A 60 4.48 -9.50 -9.67
C VAL A 60 5.29 -10.15 -10.80
N LYS A 61 4.77 -10.03 -12.03
CA LYS A 61 5.32 -10.68 -13.23
C LYS A 61 6.57 -9.98 -13.77
N GLU A 62 6.66 -8.67 -13.58
CA GLU A 62 7.70 -7.80 -14.13
C GLU A 62 8.27 -6.91 -13.02
N GLU A 63 9.51 -6.46 -13.17
CA GLU A 63 10.19 -5.61 -12.19
C GLU A 63 9.61 -4.18 -12.18
N ILE A 64 9.12 -3.73 -11.03
CA ILE A 64 8.53 -2.39 -10.89
C ILE A 64 9.63 -1.35 -10.70
N THR A 65 10.08 -0.79 -11.82
CA THR A 65 11.09 0.29 -11.89
C THR A 65 10.47 1.69 -11.94
N GLN A 66 9.16 1.83 -11.69
CA GLN A 66 8.48 3.12 -11.62
C GLN A 66 8.87 3.87 -10.33
N ARG A 67 9.30 5.13 -10.48
CA ARG A 67 9.54 6.06 -9.37
C ARG A 67 8.22 6.32 -8.63
N PRO A 68 8.19 6.27 -7.27
CA PRO A 68 7.00 6.60 -6.51
C PRO A 68 6.41 7.95 -6.92
N ILE A 69 5.09 7.98 -7.10
CA ILE A 69 4.30 9.19 -7.29
C ILE A 69 3.51 9.41 -6.01
N ILE A 70 3.59 10.61 -5.44
CA ILE A 70 2.89 10.94 -4.20
C ILE A 70 1.91 12.08 -4.44
N VAL A 71 0.62 11.79 -4.25
CA VAL A 71 -0.48 12.75 -4.45
C VAL A 71 -1.10 13.14 -3.11
N THR A 72 -1.17 14.44 -2.83
CA THR A 72 -1.93 14.94 -1.67
C THR A 72 -3.42 14.95 -2.00
N VAL A 73 -4.18 14.10 -1.32
CA VAL A 73 -5.61 13.87 -1.57
C VAL A 73 -6.46 14.43 -0.41
N ASN A 74 -7.58 15.03 -0.78
CA ASN A 74 -8.51 15.68 0.12
C ASN A 74 -9.31 14.67 0.95
N ASN A 75 -9.31 14.81 2.29
CA ASN A 75 -10.17 14.00 3.17
C ASN A 75 -11.30 14.78 3.85
N HIS A 76 -11.60 16.00 3.39
CA HIS A 76 -12.80 16.72 3.85
C HIS A 76 -14.08 15.94 3.44
N PRO A 77 -15.15 15.87 4.26
CA PRO A 77 -16.34 15.07 3.95
C PRO A 77 -16.95 15.29 2.56
N LYS A 78 -17.04 16.55 2.10
CA LYS A 78 -17.52 16.91 0.74
C LYS A 78 -16.63 16.41 -0.42
N ALA A 79 -15.45 15.85 -0.11
CA ALA A 79 -14.50 15.29 -1.06
C ALA A 79 -14.50 13.76 -1.12
N ARG A 80 -15.22 13.09 -0.20
CA ARG A 80 -15.39 11.64 -0.17
C ARG A 80 -16.57 11.21 -1.09
N PRO A 81 -16.62 9.96 -1.58
CA PRO A 81 -15.46 9.08 -1.79
C PRO A 81 -14.44 9.74 -2.73
N GLN A 82 -13.17 9.41 -2.59
CA GLN A 82 -12.09 9.90 -3.46
C GLN A 82 -11.91 8.98 -4.67
N SER A 83 -11.21 9.46 -5.70
CA SER A 83 -10.85 8.70 -6.91
C SER A 83 -9.38 8.26 -6.86
N GLY A 84 -9.13 7.00 -7.21
CA GLY A 84 -7.80 6.42 -7.40
C GLY A 84 -7.08 6.02 -6.11
N ILE A 85 -7.68 6.22 -4.93
CA ILE A 85 -7.06 5.86 -3.66
C ILE A 85 -6.99 4.35 -3.41
N GLU A 86 -7.82 3.53 -4.06
CA GLU A 86 -7.67 2.06 -3.95
C GLU A 86 -6.32 1.60 -4.50
N ALA A 87 -5.85 2.16 -5.62
CA ALA A 87 -4.59 1.80 -6.28
C ALA A 87 -3.31 2.26 -5.54
N ALA A 88 -3.43 2.90 -4.37
CA ALA A 88 -2.28 3.35 -3.59
C ALA A 88 -1.68 2.20 -2.77
N ASP A 89 -0.35 2.04 -2.85
CA ASP A 89 0.40 1.05 -2.07
C ASP A 89 0.37 1.40 -0.59
N ILE A 90 0.55 2.69 -0.29
CA ILE A 90 0.58 3.25 1.05
C ILE A 90 -0.28 4.51 1.07
N ILE A 91 -1.18 4.62 2.05
CA ILE A 91 -1.90 5.87 2.35
C ILE A 91 -1.53 6.34 3.74
N TYR A 92 -0.98 7.54 3.84
CA TYR A 92 -0.81 8.23 5.12
C TYR A 92 -2.00 9.16 5.39
N GLU A 93 -2.69 8.98 6.52
CA GLU A 93 -3.69 9.92 7.03
C GLU A 93 -3.09 10.79 8.14
N MET A 94 -3.11 12.10 7.93
CA MET A 94 -2.44 13.08 8.79
C MET A 94 -3.32 14.29 9.06
N LEU A 95 -3.26 14.83 10.27
CA LEU A 95 -3.90 16.10 10.61
C LEU A 95 -3.36 17.24 9.73
N ALA A 96 -4.24 18.18 9.37
CA ALA A 96 -3.96 19.16 8.33
C ALA A 96 -4.29 20.61 8.72
N GLU A 97 -5.56 20.92 8.97
CA GLU A 97 -6.01 22.20 9.54
C GLU A 97 -6.96 21.87 10.70
N GLY A 98 -6.58 22.21 11.92
CA GLY A 98 -7.29 21.79 13.13
C GLY A 98 -7.49 20.27 13.13
N ASN A 99 -8.74 19.83 13.20
CA ASN A 99 -9.14 18.41 13.23
C ASN A 99 -9.31 17.78 11.84
N VAL A 100 -9.17 18.54 10.75
CA VAL A 100 -9.34 18.00 9.39
C VAL A 100 -8.10 17.21 9.02
N THR A 101 -8.25 15.95 8.59
CA THR A 101 -7.15 15.16 8.01
C THR A 101 -7.00 15.38 6.50
N ARG A 102 -5.85 15.02 5.96
CA ARG A 102 -5.62 14.79 4.53
C ARG A 102 -4.96 13.43 4.33
N LEU A 103 -5.15 12.89 3.13
CA LEU A 103 -4.46 11.67 2.70
C LEU A 103 -3.24 12.06 1.87
N LEU A 104 -2.17 11.30 2.03
CA LEU A 104 -1.01 11.31 1.15
C LEU A 104 -0.90 9.91 0.56
N ALA A 105 -1.31 9.77 -0.70
CA ALA A 105 -1.37 8.49 -1.39
C ALA A 105 -0.10 8.26 -2.18
N VAL A 106 0.56 7.13 -1.93
CA VAL A 106 1.81 6.71 -2.56
C VAL A 106 1.50 5.63 -3.61
N TYR A 107 1.95 5.88 -4.84
CA TYR A 107 1.73 5.04 -6.01
C TYR A 107 3.08 4.63 -6.59
N GLN A 108 3.44 3.36 -6.49
CA GLN A 108 4.66 2.79 -7.04
C GLN A 108 4.33 1.55 -7.87
N SER A 109 3.50 0.62 -7.35
CA SER A 109 3.12 -0.61 -8.06
C SER A 109 2.07 -0.36 -9.17
N GLU A 110 1.10 0.52 -8.91
CA GLU A 110 0.04 0.90 -9.84
C GLU A 110 -0.15 2.43 -9.83
N LEU A 111 -0.53 3.01 -10.97
CA LEU A 111 -0.93 4.41 -11.06
C LEU A 111 -2.35 4.49 -11.67
N PRO A 112 -3.37 4.90 -10.90
CA PRO A 112 -4.76 4.91 -11.36
C PRO A 112 -4.98 5.94 -12.46
N GLU A 113 -6.01 5.73 -13.30
CA GLU A 113 -6.33 6.64 -14.42
C GLU A 113 -6.56 8.10 -13.99
N ASN A 114 -7.06 8.33 -12.77
CA ASN A 114 -7.42 9.63 -12.24
C ASN A 114 -7.33 9.69 -10.71
N VAL A 115 -6.77 10.76 -10.15
CA VAL A 115 -6.61 10.93 -8.69
C VAL A 115 -7.28 12.21 -8.21
N GLY A 116 -8.03 12.12 -7.11
CA GLY A 116 -8.46 13.30 -6.37
C GLY A 116 -9.70 13.12 -5.48
N PRO A 117 -10.23 14.22 -4.89
CA PRO A 117 -9.81 15.58 -5.16
C PRO A 117 -8.41 15.89 -4.63
N VAL A 118 -7.54 16.46 -5.45
CA VAL A 118 -6.18 16.87 -5.06
C VAL A 118 -6.24 18.08 -4.13
N ARG A 119 -5.36 18.12 -3.13
CA ARG A 119 -5.29 19.17 -2.10
C ARG A 119 -3.88 19.68 -1.83
N SER A 120 -3.81 20.65 -0.93
CA SER A 120 -2.66 21.52 -0.76
C SER A 120 -1.53 20.88 0.05
N ALA A 121 -0.30 21.14 -0.37
CA ALA A 121 0.92 20.61 0.24
C ALA A 121 1.20 21.13 1.65
N ARG A 122 2.08 20.41 2.35
CA ARG A 122 2.67 20.75 3.65
C ARG A 122 4.14 20.34 3.67
N SER A 123 4.92 20.93 4.56
CA SER A 123 6.32 20.55 4.81
C SER A 123 6.46 19.05 5.01
N TYR A 124 5.80 18.49 6.03
CA TYR A 124 5.81 17.06 6.32
C TYR A 124 5.25 16.16 5.20
N PHE A 125 4.46 16.67 4.24
CA PHE A 125 4.11 15.90 3.03
C PHE A 125 5.24 15.90 2.00
N VAL A 126 5.95 17.02 1.88
CA VAL A 126 7.13 17.18 1.02
C VAL A 126 8.33 16.41 1.60
N ASP A 127 8.48 16.35 2.91
CA ASP A 127 9.51 15.55 3.59
C ASP A 127 9.30 14.05 3.36
N LEU A 128 8.06 13.55 3.48
CA LEU A 128 7.72 12.17 3.08
C LEU A 128 7.97 11.92 1.59
N ALA A 129 7.58 12.88 0.72
CA ALA A 129 7.86 12.77 -0.71
C ALA A 129 9.37 12.73 -1.00
N LYS A 130 10.18 13.45 -0.24
CA LYS A 130 11.65 13.43 -0.33
C LYS A 130 12.23 12.10 0.15
N GLY A 131 11.72 11.53 1.26
CA GLY A 131 12.18 10.24 1.78
C GLY A 131 11.95 9.09 0.80
N TYR A 132 10.85 9.11 0.03
CA TYR A 132 10.57 8.15 -1.04
C TYR A 132 11.23 8.49 -2.40
N GLY A 133 12.04 9.56 -2.47
CA GLY A 133 12.56 10.09 -3.73
C GLY A 133 11.47 10.44 -4.75
N ALA A 134 10.24 10.68 -4.32
CA ALA A 134 9.04 10.63 -5.14
C ALA A 134 8.85 11.84 -6.07
N PHE A 135 8.05 11.65 -7.13
CA PHE A 135 7.46 12.76 -7.87
C PHE A 135 6.18 13.24 -7.17
N TYR A 136 6.13 14.51 -6.80
CA TYR A 136 5.10 15.04 -5.89
C TYR A 136 4.00 15.86 -6.59
N VAL A 137 2.75 15.61 -6.21
CA VAL A 137 1.56 16.21 -6.83
C VAL A 137 0.63 16.81 -5.76
N ALA A 138 0.36 18.11 -5.86
CA ALA A 138 -0.51 18.84 -4.95
C ALA A 138 -1.31 19.94 -5.65
N HIS A 139 -2.28 20.54 -4.96
CA HIS A 139 -3.01 21.72 -5.42
C HIS A 139 -3.10 22.76 -4.29
N GLY A 140 -2.24 23.78 -4.36
CA GLY A 140 -1.95 24.72 -3.28
C GLY A 140 -0.86 24.21 -2.34
N TYR A 141 -0.53 25.00 -1.33
CA TYR A 141 0.54 24.74 -0.35
C TYR A 141 0.35 25.57 0.93
N SER A 142 0.98 25.17 2.05
CA SER A 142 1.30 26.10 3.14
C SER A 142 2.47 27.04 2.74
N PRO A 143 2.73 28.16 3.45
CA PRO A 143 3.86 29.04 3.14
C PRO A 143 5.22 28.33 3.14
N GLU A 144 5.43 27.41 4.08
CA GLU A 144 6.65 26.60 4.17
C GLU A 144 6.75 25.59 3.02
N ALA A 145 5.66 24.86 2.73
CA ALA A 145 5.62 23.93 1.60
C ALA A 145 5.85 24.65 0.26
N LYS A 146 5.36 25.88 0.10
CA LYS A 146 5.67 26.72 -1.06
C LYS A 146 7.18 26.89 -1.20
N SER A 147 7.86 27.28 -0.12
CA SER A 147 9.31 27.47 -0.09
C SER A 147 10.04 26.20 -0.51
N MET A 148 9.67 25.04 0.06
CA MET A 148 10.31 23.76 -0.27
C MET A 148 10.10 23.36 -1.74
N LEU A 149 8.88 23.51 -2.27
CA LEU A 149 8.57 23.16 -3.66
C LEU A 149 9.19 24.13 -4.68
N THR A 150 9.25 25.43 -4.38
CA THR A 150 9.91 26.43 -5.24
C THR A 150 11.44 26.30 -5.21
N ASN A 151 12.01 25.81 -4.11
CA ASN A 151 13.43 25.47 -4.01
C ASN A 151 13.77 24.05 -4.49
N ASN A 152 12.83 23.37 -5.16
CA ASN A 152 12.99 22.00 -5.70
C ASN A 152 13.53 20.98 -4.68
N VAL A 153 13.02 21.00 -3.44
CA VAL A 153 13.30 19.95 -2.44
C VAL A 153 12.84 18.57 -2.94
N VAL A 154 11.81 18.54 -3.78
CA VAL A 154 11.35 17.38 -4.58
C VAL A 154 10.90 17.84 -5.96
N ASP A 155 11.04 16.97 -6.95
CA ASP A 155 10.39 17.17 -8.27
C ASP A 155 8.88 17.18 -8.10
N ASN A 156 8.21 18.21 -8.62
CA ASN A 156 6.79 18.40 -8.37
C ASN A 156 6.02 19.11 -9.48
N ILE A 157 4.69 18.94 -9.45
CA ILE A 157 3.74 19.81 -10.12
C ILE A 157 2.68 20.28 -9.13
N ASN A 158 2.30 21.56 -9.21
CA ASN A 158 1.25 22.12 -8.38
C ASN A 158 0.07 22.61 -9.22
N GLY A 159 -1.15 22.27 -8.80
CA GLY A 159 -2.37 22.72 -9.43
C GLY A 159 -2.58 24.24 -9.41
N MET A 160 -1.87 24.99 -8.57
CA MET A 160 -1.84 26.46 -8.66
C MET A 160 -1.30 26.97 -10.01
N ASP A 161 -0.35 26.26 -10.61
CA ASP A 161 0.35 26.65 -11.84
C ASP A 161 -0.23 25.97 -13.08
N TYR A 162 -0.98 24.87 -12.88
CA TYR A 162 -1.51 24.00 -13.94
C TYR A 162 -3.03 23.77 -13.89
N ASP A 163 -3.81 24.58 -13.16
CA ASP A 163 -5.28 24.50 -13.18
C ASP A 163 -5.85 24.72 -14.59
N GLY A 164 -6.87 23.96 -14.96
CA GLY A 164 -7.43 23.92 -16.30
C GLY A 164 -6.54 23.23 -17.36
N THR A 165 -5.24 23.02 -17.11
CA THR A 165 -4.32 22.34 -18.04
C THR A 165 -4.11 20.87 -17.65
N LEU A 166 -3.11 20.55 -16.80
CA LEU A 166 -2.88 19.21 -16.27
C LEU A 166 -3.94 18.84 -15.21
N PHE A 167 -4.39 19.81 -14.41
CA PHE A 167 -5.46 19.61 -13.45
C PHE A 167 -6.80 20.02 -14.05
N LYS A 168 -7.85 19.25 -13.76
CA LYS A 168 -9.22 19.51 -14.22
C LYS A 168 -10.16 19.69 -13.05
N ARG A 169 -11.21 20.49 -13.25
CA ARG A 169 -12.27 20.73 -12.27
C ARG A 169 -13.49 19.88 -12.61
N SER A 170 -13.84 18.94 -11.73
CA SER A 170 -15.13 18.22 -11.81
C SER A 170 -16.28 19.21 -11.62
N LYS A 171 -17.38 18.97 -12.35
CA LYS A 171 -18.63 19.73 -12.26
C LYS A 171 -19.56 19.21 -11.15
N ASP A 172 -19.31 17.99 -10.68
CA ASP A 172 -20.12 17.25 -9.71
C ASP A 172 -19.84 17.69 -8.27
N ARG A 173 -18.75 18.45 -8.07
CA ARG A 173 -18.32 18.98 -6.77
C ARG A 173 -17.98 20.46 -6.86
N VAL A 174 -18.23 21.17 -5.76
CA VAL A 174 -17.89 22.60 -5.62
C VAL A 174 -16.42 22.75 -5.19
N ALA A 175 -15.76 23.81 -5.67
CA ALA A 175 -14.42 24.16 -5.20
C ALA A 175 -14.40 24.43 -3.68
N PRO A 176 -13.33 24.05 -2.96
CA PRO A 176 -12.07 23.49 -3.43
C PRO A 176 -12.03 21.95 -3.25
N HIS A 177 -13.13 21.26 -3.55
CA HIS A 177 -13.26 19.80 -3.41
C HIS A 177 -13.39 19.09 -4.77
N ASN A 178 -12.91 19.72 -5.85
CA ASN A 178 -13.20 19.28 -7.23
C ASN A 178 -11.99 19.28 -8.17
N SER A 179 -10.76 19.47 -7.68
CA SER A 179 -9.55 19.35 -8.52
C SER A 179 -9.17 17.89 -8.69
N TYR A 180 -8.97 17.44 -9.93
CA TYR A 180 -8.53 16.08 -10.27
C TYR A 180 -7.35 16.13 -11.26
N ILE A 181 -6.59 15.05 -11.36
CA ILE A 181 -5.47 14.89 -12.29
C ILE A 181 -5.38 13.45 -12.78
N THR A 182 -5.17 13.25 -14.09
CA THR A 182 -5.01 11.90 -14.68
C THR A 182 -3.58 11.39 -14.59
N SER A 183 -3.37 10.07 -14.63
CA SER A 183 -2.04 9.46 -14.75
C SER A 183 -1.23 10.05 -15.91
N GLU A 184 -1.85 10.18 -17.09
CA GLU A 184 -1.26 10.83 -18.26
C GLU A 184 -0.82 12.28 -17.96
N SER A 185 -1.62 13.04 -17.21
CA SER A 185 -1.31 14.42 -16.82
C SER A 185 -0.18 14.51 -15.80
N ILE A 186 -0.05 13.52 -14.90
CA ILE A 186 1.09 13.40 -13.97
C ILE A 186 2.38 13.15 -14.77
N LEU A 187 2.39 12.17 -15.68
CA LEU A 187 3.56 11.84 -16.50
C LEU A 187 3.96 12.98 -17.45
N ASN A 188 2.97 13.63 -18.07
CA ASN A 188 3.21 14.85 -18.87
C ASN A 188 3.74 16.01 -18.01
N GLY A 189 3.33 16.11 -16.74
CA GLY A 189 3.86 17.06 -15.77
C GLY A 189 5.32 16.79 -15.40
N ALA A 190 5.67 15.55 -15.06
CA ALA A 190 7.04 15.12 -14.80
C ALA A 190 7.97 15.46 -15.99
N LYS A 191 7.53 15.11 -17.21
CA LYS A 191 8.26 15.46 -18.45
C LYS A 191 8.43 16.97 -18.64
N LYS A 192 7.43 17.79 -18.27
CA LYS A 192 7.50 19.26 -18.38
C LYS A 192 8.52 19.89 -17.43
N VAL A 193 8.73 19.32 -16.25
CA VAL A 193 9.71 19.80 -15.26
C VAL A 193 11.07 19.10 -15.38
N GLY A 194 11.23 18.14 -16.29
CA GLY A 194 12.47 17.40 -16.52
C GLY A 194 12.75 16.27 -15.53
N ALA A 195 11.74 15.86 -14.75
CA ALA A 195 11.88 14.81 -13.74
C ALA A 195 11.99 13.42 -14.39
N SER A 196 12.93 12.61 -13.88
CA SER A 196 12.96 11.17 -14.18
C SER A 196 11.78 10.46 -13.51
N MET A 197 11.21 9.46 -14.18
CA MET A 197 10.20 8.56 -13.64
C MET A 197 10.74 7.13 -13.40
N SER A 198 12.04 6.92 -13.56
CA SER A 198 12.71 5.67 -13.21
C SER A 198 13.13 5.69 -11.74
N TYR A 199 12.86 4.59 -11.04
CA TYR A 199 13.26 4.38 -9.66
C TYR A 199 14.71 3.89 -9.58
N HIS A 200 15.48 4.49 -8.69
CA HIS A 200 16.90 4.18 -8.47
C HIS A 200 17.26 4.11 -6.99
N GLU A 201 16.27 4.25 -6.10
CA GLU A 201 16.46 4.28 -4.65
C GLU A 201 16.12 2.92 -4.05
N LYS A 202 16.32 2.81 -2.73
CA LYS A 202 16.16 1.55 -2.00
C LYS A 202 14.83 1.58 -1.27
N VAL A 203 14.02 0.54 -1.46
CA VAL A 203 12.90 0.26 -0.57
C VAL A 203 13.43 -0.31 0.75
N HIS A 204 12.89 0.19 1.85
CA HIS A 204 13.29 -0.21 3.19
C HIS A 204 12.29 -1.20 3.80
N GLU A 205 11.03 -1.16 3.36
CA GLU A 205 9.94 -2.00 3.81
C GLU A 205 10.33 -3.49 3.79
N ALA A 206 10.29 -4.11 4.97
CA ALA A 206 10.48 -5.56 5.13
C ALA A 206 9.11 -6.24 5.09
N PHE A 207 9.02 -7.39 4.41
CA PHE A 207 7.77 -8.15 4.31
C PHE A 207 7.90 -9.54 4.93
N TYR A 208 6.76 -10.12 5.29
CA TYR A 208 6.65 -11.54 5.67
C TYR A 208 6.73 -12.43 4.43
N GLU A 209 7.47 -13.52 4.53
CA GLU A 209 7.45 -14.60 3.55
C GLU A 209 6.09 -15.35 3.58
N PRO A 210 5.68 -16.04 2.50
CA PRO A 210 4.34 -16.64 2.40
C PRO A 210 3.96 -17.66 3.51
N ASP A 211 4.94 -18.28 4.17
CA ASP A 211 4.75 -19.19 5.29
C ASP A 211 4.77 -18.48 6.67
N GLU A 212 5.32 -17.26 6.76
CA GLU A 212 5.33 -16.45 7.97
C GLU A 212 3.97 -15.80 8.23
N ARG A 213 3.14 -16.46 9.03
CA ARG A 213 1.86 -15.88 9.49
C ARG A 213 2.11 -14.89 10.62
N GLY A 214 2.34 -13.62 10.26
CA GLY A 214 2.44 -12.46 11.15
C GLY A 214 1.20 -12.22 12.01
N LYS A 215 0.95 -13.10 12.97
CA LYS A 215 -0.14 -13.07 13.97
C LYS A 215 0.49 -12.88 15.34
N ILE A 216 0.94 -11.66 15.60
CA ILE A 216 1.72 -11.31 16.79
C ILE A 216 0.94 -10.26 17.58
N GLY A 217 0.85 -10.43 18.90
CA GLY A 217 0.12 -9.53 19.80
C GLY A 217 -1.28 -10.04 20.14
N ASN A 218 -2.22 -9.12 20.37
CA ASN A 218 -3.57 -9.41 20.86
C ASN A 218 -4.55 -9.54 19.69
N GLU A 219 -5.50 -10.49 19.74
CA GLU A 219 -6.58 -10.54 18.73
C GLU A 219 -7.40 -9.25 18.77
N THR A 220 -7.64 -8.65 17.60
CA THR A 220 -8.30 -7.35 17.44
C THR A 220 -8.92 -7.25 16.05
N SER A 221 -10.22 -7.52 15.96
CA SER A 221 -11.02 -7.43 14.75
C SER A 221 -11.43 -6.01 14.37
N ARG A 222 -11.45 -5.06 15.32
CA ARG A 222 -11.86 -3.67 15.08
C ARG A 222 -10.95 -2.67 15.78
N VAL A 223 -10.65 -1.58 15.07
CA VAL A 223 -10.00 -0.40 15.63
C VAL A 223 -10.70 0.88 15.19
N ASP A 224 -10.94 1.79 16.14
CA ASP A 224 -11.57 3.09 15.96
C ASP A 224 -10.58 4.21 16.32
N ILE A 225 -10.57 5.30 15.54
CA ILE A 225 -9.81 6.52 15.83
C ILE A 225 -10.67 7.76 15.62
N TYR A 226 -10.52 8.73 16.53
CA TYR A 226 -11.21 10.02 16.49
C TYR A 226 -10.20 11.17 16.34
N TYR A 227 -10.21 11.84 15.19
CA TYR A 227 -9.45 13.08 15.02
C TYR A 227 -10.27 14.28 15.53
N GLY A 228 -10.07 14.59 16.80
CA GLY A 228 -10.86 15.59 17.53
C GLY A 228 -12.30 15.11 17.79
N ASN A 229 -13.19 16.06 18.10
CA ASN A 229 -14.55 15.76 18.62
C ASN A 229 -15.63 15.67 17.53
N SER A 230 -15.28 15.31 16.29
CA SER A 230 -16.21 15.31 15.16
C SER A 230 -16.32 13.93 14.53
N GLU A 231 -17.54 13.39 14.49
CA GLU A 231 -17.87 12.13 13.81
C GLU A 231 -17.44 12.12 12.32
N TYR A 232 -17.32 13.29 11.67
CA TYR A 232 -16.78 13.40 10.32
C TYR A 232 -15.33 12.95 10.16
N PHE A 233 -14.58 12.85 11.27
CA PHE A 233 -13.22 12.31 11.32
C PHE A 233 -13.09 11.21 12.40
N HIS A 234 -14.21 10.55 12.72
CA HIS A 234 -14.21 9.19 13.23
C HIS A 234 -13.92 8.24 12.06
N ASN A 235 -12.89 7.41 12.19
CA ASN A 235 -12.58 6.35 11.24
C ASN A 235 -12.54 5.01 11.97
N SER A 236 -13.03 3.95 11.31
CA SER A 236 -12.97 2.58 11.82
C SER A 236 -12.25 1.70 10.82
N TYR A 237 -11.48 0.72 11.29
CA TYR A 237 -10.90 -0.33 10.47
C TYR A 237 -11.42 -1.67 11.00
N LEU A 238 -11.92 -2.51 10.09
CA LEU A 238 -12.60 -3.76 10.41
C LEU A 238 -11.92 -4.92 9.68
N TYR A 239 -11.41 -5.89 10.43
CA TYR A 239 -10.77 -7.08 9.90
C TYR A 239 -11.80 -8.12 9.47
N ASP A 240 -11.75 -8.53 8.21
CA ASP A 240 -12.49 -9.69 7.73
C ASP A 240 -11.62 -10.96 7.78
N LYS A 241 -12.08 -11.95 8.55
CA LYS A 241 -11.42 -13.25 8.70
C LYS A 241 -11.50 -14.13 7.43
N GLN A 242 -12.36 -13.81 6.46
CA GLN A 242 -12.46 -14.55 5.20
C GLN A 242 -11.40 -14.11 4.19
N SER A 243 -11.33 -12.81 3.89
CA SER A 243 -10.31 -12.22 3.01
C SER A 243 -8.93 -12.05 3.67
N ASN A 244 -8.87 -12.03 5.00
CA ASN A 244 -7.69 -11.64 5.79
C ASN A 244 -7.19 -10.22 5.51
N ARG A 245 -8.12 -9.29 5.23
CA ARG A 245 -7.85 -7.87 4.98
C ARG A 245 -8.66 -6.99 5.93
N TYR A 246 -8.24 -5.73 6.06
CA TYR A 246 -8.96 -4.67 6.77
C TYR A 246 -9.77 -3.82 5.80
N GLY A 247 -11.07 -3.74 5.98
CA GLY A 247 -11.90 -2.67 5.40
C GLY A 247 -11.83 -1.40 6.25
N ARG A 248 -12.15 -0.24 5.67
CA ARG A 248 -12.15 1.06 6.38
C ARG A 248 -13.47 1.80 6.26
N GLN A 249 -13.98 2.33 7.36
CA GLN A 249 -15.12 3.25 7.42
C GLN A 249 -14.69 4.65 7.84
N SER A 250 -15.43 5.66 7.40
CA SER A 250 -15.26 7.06 7.80
C SER A 250 -16.62 7.68 8.06
N ALA A 251 -16.84 8.24 9.25
CA ALA A 251 -18.15 8.67 9.72
C ALA A 251 -19.24 7.58 9.60
N GLY A 252 -18.88 6.32 9.89
CA GLY A 252 -19.78 5.16 9.78
C GLY A 252 -20.12 4.70 8.35
N VAL A 253 -19.52 5.28 7.31
CA VAL A 253 -19.72 4.90 5.90
C VAL A 253 -18.48 4.20 5.36
N ASP A 254 -18.66 3.09 4.64
CA ASP A 254 -17.55 2.38 3.97
C ASP A 254 -16.76 3.31 3.06
N THR A 255 -15.43 3.30 3.21
CA THR A 255 -14.51 4.06 2.37
C THR A 255 -14.42 3.36 1.04
N LYS A 256 -14.91 4.01 -0.02
CA LYS A 256 -14.91 3.48 -1.38
C LYS A 256 -14.04 4.32 -2.30
N ASP A 257 -13.58 3.70 -3.37
CA ASP A 257 -13.05 4.43 -4.51
C ASP A 257 -14.20 4.84 -5.44
N MET A 258 -14.17 6.09 -5.89
CA MET A 258 -15.15 6.66 -6.80
C MET A 258 -14.97 6.16 -8.25
N LEU A 259 -13.77 5.69 -8.64
CA LEU A 259 -13.52 5.14 -9.98
C LEU A 259 -14.07 3.73 -10.12
N THR A 260 -13.71 2.83 -9.20
CA THR A 260 -14.10 1.41 -9.29
C THR A 260 -15.45 1.13 -8.63
N GLY A 261 -15.83 1.91 -7.61
CA GLY A 261 -17.00 1.66 -6.76
C GLY A 261 -16.76 0.66 -5.63
N ASP A 262 -15.56 0.09 -5.56
CA ASP A 262 -15.17 -0.92 -4.57
C ASP A 262 -14.87 -0.29 -3.21
N THR A 263 -14.99 -1.11 -2.16
CA THR A 263 -14.60 -0.75 -0.81
C THR A 263 -13.10 -0.99 -0.63
N LEU A 264 -12.39 -0.01 -0.06
CA LEU A 264 -10.94 -0.14 0.14
C LEU A 264 -10.59 -1.24 1.15
N SER A 265 -9.50 -1.94 0.86
CA SER A 265 -9.02 -3.14 1.55
C SER A 265 -7.50 -3.09 1.72
N PHE A 266 -7.01 -3.38 2.93
CA PHE A 266 -5.59 -3.27 3.29
C PHE A 266 -5.07 -4.52 4.03
N SER A 267 -3.78 -4.79 3.91
CA SER A 267 -3.09 -5.82 4.71
C SER A 267 -2.68 -5.32 6.10
N ASN A 268 -2.22 -4.06 6.14
CA ASN A 268 -1.63 -3.46 7.33
C ASN A 268 -2.36 -2.15 7.67
N VAL A 269 -2.70 -1.95 8.94
CA VAL A 269 -3.07 -0.63 9.47
C VAL A 269 -2.08 -0.25 10.56
N LEU A 270 -1.47 0.92 10.44
CA LEU A 270 -0.43 1.42 11.35
C LEU A 270 -0.89 2.73 11.98
N PHE A 271 -0.42 2.99 13.20
CA PHE A 271 -0.65 4.24 13.93
C PHE A 271 0.66 4.69 14.57
N PHE A 272 1.17 5.87 14.23
CA PHE A 272 2.42 6.41 14.77
C PHE A 272 2.16 7.61 15.68
N GLU A 273 2.67 7.55 16.90
CA GLU A 273 2.57 8.63 17.88
C GLU A 273 3.66 9.68 17.64
N MET A 274 3.27 10.87 17.22
CA MET A 274 4.17 11.92 16.72
C MET A 274 3.89 13.26 17.39
N LYS A 275 4.93 14.10 17.56
CA LYS A 275 4.72 15.46 18.06
C LYS A 275 4.02 16.27 16.98
N HIS A 276 2.90 16.90 17.35
CA HIS A 276 2.15 17.81 16.51
C HIS A 276 2.15 19.19 17.16
N ARG A 277 2.23 20.24 16.35
CA ARG A 277 2.16 21.63 16.80
C ARG A 277 1.31 22.46 15.85
N THR A 278 0.31 23.16 16.37
CA THR A 278 -0.38 24.22 15.62
C THR A 278 0.57 25.41 15.47
N ILE A 279 0.83 25.84 14.22
CA ILE A 279 1.82 26.87 13.91
C ILE A 279 1.24 28.25 13.58
N ASP A 280 -0.08 28.34 13.34
CA ASP A 280 -0.76 29.60 13.03
C ASP A 280 -2.25 29.58 13.41
N ASN A 281 -2.90 30.74 13.27
CA ASN A 281 -4.33 30.93 13.54
C ASN A 281 -5.25 30.25 12.51
N GLU A 282 -4.72 29.77 11.38
CA GLU A 282 -5.45 28.95 10.39
C GLU A 282 -5.51 27.47 10.83
N GLY A 283 -4.91 27.14 11.98
CA GLY A 283 -4.89 25.79 12.53
C GLY A 283 -3.93 24.84 11.81
N ARG A 284 -3.00 25.36 10.99
CA ARG A 284 -2.03 24.51 10.27
C ARG A 284 -1.15 23.77 11.26
N GLN A 285 -0.86 22.51 10.94
CA GLN A 285 -0.01 21.66 11.75
C GLN A 285 1.43 21.61 11.22
N GLU A 286 2.36 21.44 12.15
CA GLU A 286 3.71 20.90 11.96
C GLU A 286 3.75 19.52 12.64
N ILE A 287 4.39 18.53 12.02
CA ILE A 287 4.52 17.16 12.54
C ILE A 287 6.00 16.77 12.55
N ASP A 288 6.48 16.30 13.69
CA ASP A 288 7.84 15.79 13.88
C ASP A 288 7.97 14.37 13.32
N LEU A 289 8.59 14.25 12.13
CA LEU A 289 8.84 12.97 11.46
C LEU A 289 10.16 12.30 11.86
N THR A 290 10.96 12.88 12.77
CA THR A 290 12.35 12.45 13.00
C THR A 290 12.62 11.90 14.40
N SER A 291 11.91 12.35 15.43
CA SER A 291 12.22 11.97 16.82
C SER A 291 11.96 10.50 17.20
N GLY A 292 11.25 9.74 16.37
CA GLY A 292 10.70 8.45 16.76
C GLY A 292 9.57 8.55 17.80
N GLY A 293 8.98 7.41 18.16
CA GLY A 293 7.88 7.35 19.12
C GLY A 293 7.25 5.98 19.26
N ASN A 294 6.10 5.92 19.95
CA ASN A 294 5.30 4.70 20.07
C ASN A 294 4.50 4.45 18.78
N ALA A 295 4.26 3.17 18.45
CA ALA A 295 3.46 2.81 17.30
C ALA A 295 2.59 1.57 17.57
N TYR A 296 1.43 1.51 16.93
CA TYR A 296 0.59 0.32 16.87
C TYR A 296 0.56 -0.22 15.45
N VAL A 297 0.69 -1.54 15.30
CA VAL A 297 0.61 -2.26 14.02
C VAL A 297 -0.52 -3.29 14.10
N PHE A 298 -1.40 -3.27 13.11
CA PHE A 298 -2.56 -4.14 12.99
C PHE A 298 -2.42 -5.00 11.71
N GLN A 299 -2.33 -6.31 11.90
CA GLN A 299 -2.02 -7.30 10.86
C GLN A 299 -2.76 -8.61 11.14
N ASN A 300 -3.34 -9.25 10.12
CA ASN A 300 -3.97 -10.57 10.23
C ASN A 300 -5.03 -10.72 11.36
N GLY A 301 -5.67 -9.62 11.79
CA GLY A 301 -6.62 -9.58 12.90
C GLY A 301 -5.96 -9.52 14.28
N TYR A 302 -4.70 -9.11 14.37
CA TYR A 302 -3.95 -8.92 15.61
C TYR A 302 -3.39 -7.49 15.70
N MET A 303 -3.29 -6.98 16.92
CA MET A 303 -2.70 -5.69 17.27
C MET A 303 -1.44 -5.89 18.10
N ARG A 304 -0.35 -5.21 17.72
CA ARG A 304 0.92 -5.20 18.45
C ARG A 304 1.39 -3.77 18.74
N GLU A 305 1.90 -3.58 19.95
CA GLU A 305 2.62 -2.36 20.33
C GLU A 305 4.09 -2.49 19.93
N VAL A 306 4.62 -1.47 19.24
CA VAL A 306 6.00 -1.38 18.72
C VAL A 306 6.48 0.08 18.82
N LYS A 307 7.64 0.40 18.23
CA LYS A 307 8.11 1.78 18.05
C LYS A 307 8.01 2.20 16.59
N TRP A 308 8.18 3.48 16.33
CA TRP A 308 8.57 3.96 15.01
C TRP A 308 9.87 4.76 15.10
N ALA A 309 10.67 4.70 14.03
CA ALA A 309 11.90 5.46 13.84
C ALA A 309 11.91 6.09 12.45
N ASN A 310 12.72 7.13 12.25
CA ASN A 310 12.96 7.68 10.92
C ASN A 310 14.11 6.91 10.25
N ILE A 311 13.83 6.29 9.11
CA ILE A 311 14.79 5.58 8.27
C ILE A 311 14.90 6.37 6.96
N ASP A 312 16.04 7.02 6.75
CA ASP A 312 16.36 7.80 5.54
C ASP A 312 15.28 8.82 5.10
N GLY A 313 14.56 9.39 6.05
CA GLY A 313 13.49 10.37 5.84
C GLY A 313 12.08 9.80 6.03
N ILE A 314 11.91 8.47 6.02
CA ILE A 314 10.60 7.81 6.11
C ILE A 314 10.37 7.31 7.56
N PRO A 315 9.25 7.66 8.21
CA PRO A 315 8.82 7.03 9.46
C PRO A 315 8.43 5.57 9.21
N MET A 316 9.10 4.63 9.88
CA MET A 316 8.86 3.18 9.76
C MET A 316 8.69 2.53 11.13
N ALA A 317 7.86 1.48 11.18
CA ALA A 317 7.66 0.69 12.38
C ALA A 317 8.91 -0.17 12.66
N VAL A 318 9.38 -0.15 13.90
CA VAL A 318 10.55 -0.92 14.36
C VAL A 318 10.24 -1.65 15.67
N GLU A 319 10.83 -2.83 15.81
CA GLU A 319 10.87 -3.58 17.07
C GLU A 319 11.69 -2.81 18.13
N GLU A 320 11.58 -3.19 19.41
CA GLU A 320 12.45 -2.64 20.47
C GLU A 320 13.95 -2.97 20.25
N SER A 321 14.29 -3.93 19.36
CA SER A 321 15.66 -4.19 18.91
C SER A 321 16.19 -3.15 17.90
N GLY A 322 15.31 -2.32 17.34
CA GLY A 322 15.61 -1.42 16.22
C GLY A 322 15.50 -2.07 14.84
N GLU A 323 15.19 -3.36 14.76
CA GLU A 323 14.90 -4.05 13.49
C GLU A 323 13.54 -3.62 12.94
N LEU A 324 13.40 -3.61 11.61
CA LEU A 324 12.14 -3.25 10.97
C LEU A 324 11.04 -4.26 11.27
N VAL A 325 9.85 -3.77 11.58
CA VAL A 325 8.64 -4.60 11.65
C VAL A 325 8.31 -5.08 10.24
N LYS A 326 8.25 -6.40 10.06
CA LYS A 326 7.76 -7.01 8.82
C LYS A 326 6.29 -6.64 8.57
N LEU A 327 5.98 -6.31 7.32
CA LEU A 327 4.63 -6.05 6.83
C LEU A 327 4.03 -7.31 6.18
N VAL A 328 2.71 -7.47 6.30
CA VAL A 328 1.97 -8.48 5.54
C VAL A 328 1.88 -7.99 4.09
N PRO A 329 2.22 -8.81 3.08
CA PRO A 329 2.11 -8.41 1.69
C PRO A 329 0.74 -7.81 1.32
N GLY A 330 0.79 -6.63 0.71
CA GLY A 330 -0.33 -5.80 0.23
C GLY A 330 -0.39 -4.41 0.85
N LYS A 331 -1.42 -3.68 0.44
CA LYS A 331 -1.59 -2.23 0.67
C LYS A 331 -1.65 -1.88 2.17
N SER A 332 -1.13 -0.71 2.52
CA SER A 332 -0.97 -0.27 3.93
C SER A 332 -1.61 1.10 4.20
N TRP A 333 -2.27 1.26 5.35
CA TRP A 333 -2.79 2.55 5.80
C TRP A 333 -2.11 3.01 7.10
N VAL A 334 -1.47 4.17 7.07
CA VAL A 334 -0.66 4.71 8.18
C VAL A 334 -1.33 5.96 8.74
N ASN A 335 -1.69 5.96 10.01
CA ASN A 335 -2.31 7.07 10.71
C ASN A 335 -1.25 7.79 11.54
N PHE A 336 -1.05 9.10 11.37
CA PHE A 336 -0.24 9.87 12.32
C PHE A 336 -1.15 10.42 13.42
N VAL A 337 -0.71 10.26 14.67
CA VAL A 337 -1.51 10.51 15.88
C VAL A 337 -0.71 11.44 16.81
N PRO A 338 -1.30 12.52 17.34
CA PRO A 338 -0.59 13.42 18.25
C PRO A 338 -0.30 12.77 19.61
N ILE A 339 0.92 12.99 20.14
CA ILE A 339 1.35 12.58 21.51
C ILE A 339 0.43 13.06 22.65
N SER A 340 -0.47 14.00 22.38
CA SER A 340 -1.52 14.42 23.30
C SER A 340 -2.84 14.50 22.53
N PRO A 341 -3.86 13.72 22.93
CA PRO A 341 -3.91 12.86 24.11
C PRO A 341 -3.21 11.49 23.96
N GLY A 342 -2.57 11.19 22.82
CA GLY A 342 -1.75 9.99 22.63
C GLY A 342 -2.51 8.75 22.12
N LEU A 343 -1.78 7.70 21.71
CA LEU A 343 -2.31 6.48 21.09
C LEU A 343 -3.36 5.79 21.95
N GLN A 344 -3.07 5.53 23.23
CA GLN A 344 -4.00 4.86 24.15
C GLN A 344 -5.32 5.64 24.33
N ALA A 345 -5.27 6.98 24.19
CA ALA A 345 -6.45 7.82 24.29
C ALA A 345 -7.25 7.86 22.98
N MET A 346 -6.58 7.94 21.83
CA MET A 346 -7.21 8.16 20.51
C MET A 346 -7.59 6.88 19.77
N VAL A 347 -6.84 5.80 19.94
CA VAL A 347 -7.01 4.52 19.23
C VAL A 347 -7.71 3.54 20.16
N LYS A 348 -8.92 3.10 19.80
CA LYS A 348 -9.74 2.16 20.58
C LYS A 348 -9.88 0.85 19.85
N THR A 349 -9.60 -0.26 20.52
CA THR A 349 -9.57 -1.60 19.93
C THR A 349 -10.67 -2.49 20.49
N GLN A 350 -11.14 -3.45 19.70
CA GLN A 350 -12.08 -4.50 20.10
C GLN A 350 -11.65 -5.85 19.48
N PRO A 351 -11.73 -6.97 20.22
CA PRO A 351 -11.37 -8.31 19.74
C PRO A 351 -12.05 -8.75 18.45
#